data_AF-A0A2S6RYM3-F1
#
_entry.id   AF-A0A2S6RYM3-F1
#
_cell.length_a   1.000
_cell.length_b   1.000
_cell.length_c   1.000
_cell.angle_alpha   90.00
_cell.angle_beta   90.00
_cell.angle_gamma   90.00
#
_symmetry.space_group_name_H-M   'P 1'
#
loop_
_entity.id
_entity.type
_entity.pdbx_description
1 polymer ?
#
loop_
_entity_poly.entity_id
_entity_poly.type
_entity_poly.pdbx_seq_one_letter_code
_entity_poly.pdbx_strand_id
1 'polypeptide(L)' 'VQIAGLIARRIKCDLVENQSVVAGDRFGLIRFGSRVDIYLPQSYNIKVLEGQTVISGETIIGEIVSSNQKKSK' A
#
# COMPACT_ATOMS: atom_id res chain seq x y z
N VAL A 1 -8.11 -2.68 3.63
CA VAL A 1 -8.87 -2.37 4.87
C VAL A 1 -7.92 -1.82 5.91
N GLN A 2 -8.30 -0.74 6.59
CA GLN A 2 -7.51 -0.11 7.65
C GLN A 2 -8.12 -0.45 9.01
N ILE A 3 -7.34 -1.08 9.91
CA ILE A 3 -7.83 -1.55 11.21
C ILE A 3 -7.04 -0.83 12.31
N ALA A 4 -7.77 -0.03 13.07
CA ALA A 4 -7.26 0.59 14.29
C ALA A 4 -7.16 -0.46 15.42
N GLY A 5 -6.00 -0.52 16.08
CA GLY A 5 -5.83 -1.29 17.32
C GLY A 5 -6.51 -0.63 18.52
N LEU A 6 -6.45 -1.29 19.68
CA LEU A 6 -7.08 -0.85 20.94
C LEU A 6 -6.72 0.59 21.37
N ILE A 7 -5.53 1.07 20.98
CA ILE A 7 -5.02 2.42 21.31
C ILE A 7 -5.13 3.38 20.11
N ALA A 8 -5.41 2.88 18.91
CA ALA A 8 -5.48 3.68 17.70
C ALA A 8 -6.78 4.49 17.63
N ARG A 9 -6.79 5.68 18.24
CA ARG A 9 -8.01 6.50 18.35
C ARG A 9 -8.37 7.34 17.13
N ARG A 10 -7.49 7.47 16.13
CA ARG A 10 -7.73 8.37 14.98
C ARG A 10 -7.19 7.79 13.67
N ILE A 11 -8.11 7.42 12.77
CA ILE A 11 -7.87 7.17 11.34
C ILE A 11 -8.11 8.48 10.59
N LYS A 12 -7.15 8.91 9.77
CA LYS A 12 -7.28 10.07 8.88
C LYS A 12 -7.02 9.62 7.44
N CYS A 13 -8.00 9.80 6.56
CA CYS A 13 -7.90 9.59 5.13
C CYS A 13 -8.30 10.90 4.47
N ASP A 14 -7.34 11.58 3.83
CA ASP A 14 -7.57 12.86 3.16
C ASP A 14 -7.84 12.67 1.65
N LEU A 15 -7.73 11.44 1.15
CA LEU A 15 -8.02 11.11 -0.24
C LEU A 15 -9.52 11.14 -0.52
N VAL A 16 -9.87 11.61 -1.70
CA VAL A 16 -11.23 11.56 -2.25
C VAL A 16 -11.33 10.53 -3.37
N GLU A 17 -12.55 10.11 -3.69
CA GLU A 17 -12.78 9.18 -4.79
C GLU A 17 -12.25 9.71 -6.11
N ASN A 18 -11.69 8.81 -6.93
CA ASN A 18 -11.06 9.12 -8.22
C ASN A 18 -9.83 10.04 -8.16
N GLN A 19 -9.32 10.36 -6.97
CA GLN A 19 -8.07 11.09 -6.84
C GLN A 19 -6.90 10.25 -7.37
N SER A 20 -6.16 10.80 -8.32
CA SER A 20 -4.89 10.22 -8.79
C SER A 20 -3.84 10.27 -7.67
N VAL A 21 -3.12 9.16 -7.51
CA VAL A 21 -2.01 9.02 -6.57
C VAL A 21 -0.80 8.42 -7.27
N VAL A 22 0.40 8.73 -6.80
CA VAL A 22 1.64 8.10 -7.24
C VAL A 22 2.21 7.21 -6.14
N ALA A 23 3.14 6.32 -6.50
CA ALA A 23 3.83 5.48 -5.52
C ALA A 23 4.57 6.37 -4.50
N GLY A 24 4.40 6.04 -3.22
CA GLY A 24 4.96 6.83 -2.11
C GLY A 24 3.98 7.86 -1.53
N ASP A 25 2.90 8.20 -2.24
CA ASP A 25 1.90 9.13 -1.70
C ASP A 25 1.24 8.58 -0.44
N ARG A 26 0.95 9.50 0.49
CA ARG A 26 0.26 9.15 1.73
C ARG A 26 -1.22 8.92 1.46
N PHE A 27 -1.61 7.65 1.48
CA PHE A 27 -3.03 7.27 1.39
C PHE A 27 -3.84 7.71 2.62
N GLY A 28 -3.25 7.54 3.81
CA GLY A 28 -3.86 7.90 5.07
C GLY A 28 -2.92 7.63 6.24
N LEU A 29 -3.37 7.94 7.44
CA LEU A 29 -2.62 7.72 8.67
C LEU A 29 -3.55 7.20 9.76
N ILE A 30 -3.13 6.11 10.39
CA ILE A 30 -3.74 5.61 11.62
C ILE A 30 -2.71 5.77 12.73
N ARG A 31 -3.04 6.53 13.77
CA ARG A 31 -2.11 6.81 14.87
C ARG A 31 -2.06 5.63 15.84
N PHE A 32 -0.86 5.26 16.30
CA PHE A 32 -0.55 4.29 17.36
C PHE A 32 -1.03 2.84 17.13
N GLY A 33 -0.13 1.96 16.70
CA GLY A 33 -0.34 0.50 16.76
C GLY A 33 -1.52 0.02 15.92
N SER A 34 -1.45 0.23 14.61
CA SER A 34 -2.52 -0.12 13.67
C SER A 34 -2.01 -1.07 12.58
N ARG A 35 -2.95 -1.79 11.96
CA ARG A 35 -2.69 -2.74 10.89
C ARG A 35 -3.44 -2.32 9.63
N VAL A 36 -2.83 -2.57 8.47
CA VAL A 36 -3.48 -2.39 7.17
C VAL A 36 -3.45 -3.71 6.41
N ASP A 37 -4.62 -4.14 5.95
CA ASP A 37 -4.75 -5.26 5.01
C ASP A 37 -4.83 -4.70 3.58
N ILE A 38 -3.96 -5.20 2.71
CA ILE A 38 -3.86 -4.79 1.32
C ILE A 38 -4.32 -5.96 0.45
N TYR A 39 -5.38 -5.74 -0.32
CA TYR A 39 -5.90 -6.72 -1.26
C TYR A 39 -5.37 -6.39 -2.64
N LEU A 40 -4.57 -7.28 -3.20
CA LEU A 40 -3.99 -7.13 -4.53
C LEU A 40 -4.69 -8.10 -5.50
N PRO A 41 -4.98 -7.67 -6.74
CA PRO A 41 -5.39 -8.58 -7.80
C PRO A 41 -4.32 -9.65 -8.07
N GLN A 42 -4.73 -10.79 -8.63
CA GLN A 42 -3.82 -11.89 -9.00
C GLN A 42 -2.75 -11.48 -10.03
N SER A 43 -2.95 -10.36 -10.72
CA SER A 43 -1.99 -9.80 -11.68
C SER A 43 -0.78 -9.12 -11.03
N TYR A 44 -0.60 -9.21 -9.71
CA TYR A 44 0.56 -8.66 -9.00
C TYR A 44 1.52 -9.76 -8.58
N ASN A 45 2.82 -9.49 -8.73
CA ASN A 45 3.88 -10.28 -8.12
C ASN A 45 4.24 -9.68 -6.76
N ILE A 46 4.12 -10.46 -5.69
CA ILE A 46 4.44 -10.03 -4.32
C ILE A 46 5.96 -9.92 -4.15
N LYS A 47 6.43 -8.81 -3.57
CA LYS A 47 7.86 -8.49 -3.44
C LYS A 47 8.37 -8.49 -1.99
N VAL A 48 7.54 -8.95 -1.05
CA VAL A 48 7.85 -9.03 0.37
C VAL A 48 7.63 -10.46 0.88
N LEU A 49 8.35 -10.81 1.93
CA LEU A 49 8.23 -12.10 2.61
C LEU A 49 7.41 -11.97 3.90
N GLU A 50 6.86 -13.09 4.35
CA GLU A 50 6.23 -13.16 5.67
C GLU A 50 7.23 -12.80 6.77
N GLY A 51 6.81 -11.97 7.73
CA GLY A 51 7.65 -11.48 8.83
C GLY A 51 8.64 -10.39 8.45
N GLN A 52 8.75 -10.01 7.17
CA GLN A 52 9.63 -8.92 6.74
C GLN A 52 9.14 -7.57 7.28
N THR A 53 10.05 -6.79 7.89
CA THR A 53 9.79 -5.40 8.24
C THR A 53 9.61 -4.56 6.99
N VAL A 54 8.49 -3.84 6.91
CA VAL A 54 8.15 -2.94 5.80
C VAL A 54 8.07 -1.50 6.28
N ILE A 55 8.51 -0.56 5.45
CA ILE A 55 8.46 0.89 5.69
C ILE A 55 7.41 1.49 4.75
N SER A 56 6.43 2.19 5.32
CA SER A 56 5.35 2.83 4.56
C SER A 56 5.89 3.87 3.58
N GLY A 57 5.44 3.80 2.33
CA GLY A 57 5.87 4.74 1.28
C GLY A 57 7.23 4.42 0.65
N GLU A 58 7.95 3.43 1.17
CA GLU A 58 9.30 3.07 0.69
C GLU A 58 9.39 1.61 0.24
N THR A 59 8.93 0.67 1.07
CA THR A 59 9.01 -0.75 0.74
C THR A 59 7.98 -1.15 -0.32
N ILE A 60 8.47 -1.64 -1.46
CA ILE A 60 7.62 -2.16 -2.54
C ILE A 60 7.06 -3.52 -2.10
N ILE A 61 5.74 -3.59 -1.91
CA ILE A 61 5.04 -4.83 -1.51
C ILE A 61 4.63 -5.70 -2.69
N GLY A 62 4.46 -5.10 -3.87
CA GLY A 62 4.02 -5.81 -5.06
C GLY A 62 4.17 -4.97 -6.32
N GLU A 63 4.32 -5.65 -7.44
CA GLU A 63 4.50 -5.05 -8.76
C GLU A 63 3.50 -5.68 -9.73
N ILE A 64 2.92 -4.87 -10.62
CA ILE A 64 2.03 -5.39 -11.67
C ILE A 64 2.86 -6.28 -12.59
N VAL A 65 2.38 -7.50 -12.84
CA VAL A 65 2.91 -8.38 -13.88
C VAL A 65 2.57 -7.75 -15.23
N SER A 66 3.40 -6.83 -15.68
CA SER A 66 3.31 -6.34 -17.04
C SER A 66 3.83 -7.43 -17.96
N SER A 67 2.94 -7.98 -18.81
CA SER A 67 3.37 -8.71 -19.99
C SER A 67 4.14 -7.72 -20.87
N ASN A 68 5.45 -7.71 -20.68
CA ASN A 68 6.50 -6.97 -21.38
C ASN A 68 6.02 -6.32 -22.70
N GLN A 69 5.54 -5.08 -22.65
CA GLN A 69 5.63 -4.21 -23.83
C GLN A 69 6.98 -3.52 -23.75
N LYS A 70 7.94 -4.04 -24.53
CA LYS A 70 9.15 -3.33 -24.94
C LYS A 70 8.79 -1.88 -25.25
N LYS A 71 9.13 -0.94 -24.37
CA LYS A 71 9.28 0.45 -24.79
C LYS A 71 10.64 0.55 -25.45
N SER A 72 10.64 0.41 -26.76
CA SER A 72 11.71 0.91 -27.62
C SER A 72 11.98 2.37 -27.29
N LYS A 73 13.21 2.67 -26.90
CA LYS A 73 14.00 3.76 -27.46
C LYS A 73 15.47 3.50 -27.19
#